data_AF-A0A1Q3T8D5-F1
#
_entry.id   AF-A0A1Q3T8D5-F1
#
_cell.length_a   1.000
_cell.length_b   1.000
_cell.length_c   1.000
_cell.angle_alpha   90.00
_cell.angle_beta   90.00
_cell.angle_gamma   90.00
#
_symmetry.space_group_name_H-M   'P 1'
#
loop_
_entity.id
_entity.type
_entity.pdbx_description
1 polymer ?
#
loop_
_entity_poly.entity_id
_entity_poly.type
_entity_poly.pdbx_seq_one_letter_code
_entity_poly.pdbx_strand_id
1 'polypeptide(L)'
;MQNYSLQVISAFHEEFGRLDYQGKVVWFDKEFGIVPFEFPSFDIEATWFSNELKLSNLIMMFHQDSRESNFFEKKIKLKEQSFKFDIRPLSKLQRIFLNQYIINKFLEGRNNLNEQITQEYTNSANKFKFLEARVYKLATVINWVNHTFDSHTKVALRLQFLRIFHNGFLAFTHGNDKMITIRRNFVELFLYSQGLLLAEHWADIQKKLEKTLPKKSDRKNLSLPLKIVLLKELGIIELLKAKFKENRVDGFHNSLADLICLITSESPKNHQSIVEFITALSTGTSSDLLTVENIRMIKNKLEQFQLS
;
A
#
# COMPACT_ATOMS: atom_id res chain seq x y z
N MET A 1 -23.51 -29.76 10.63
CA MET A 1 -24.74 -28.94 10.61
C MET A 1 -25.17 -28.73 12.05
N GLN A 2 -25.21 -27.49 12.54
CA GLN A 2 -25.80 -27.21 13.86
C GLN A 2 -27.30 -27.50 13.79
N ASN A 3 -27.80 -28.39 14.65
CA ASN A 3 -29.22 -28.72 14.75
C ASN A 3 -29.91 -27.62 15.55
N TYR A 4 -30.31 -26.54 14.87
CA TYR A 4 -31.12 -25.51 15.50
C TYR A 4 -32.56 -25.99 15.69
N SER A 5 -33.13 -25.74 16.86
CA SER A 5 -34.57 -25.92 17.06
C SER A 5 -35.34 -24.80 16.35
N LEU A 6 -36.62 -25.03 16.04
CA LEU A 6 -37.48 -24.02 15.41
C LEU A 6 -37.53 -22.73 16.25
N GLN A 7 -37.64 -22.85 17.57
CA GLN A 7 -37.68 -21.71 18.49
C GLN A 7 -36.39 -20.86 18.41
N VAL A 8 -35.23 -21.51 18.29
CA VAL A 8 -33.93 -20.81 18.19
C VAL A 8 -33.82 -20.06 16.87
N ILE A 9 -34.15 -20.70 15.73
CA ILE A 9 -34.08 -20.01 14.43
C ILE A 9 -35.11 -18.88 14.32
N SER A 10 -36.32 -19.07 14.86
CA SER A 10 -37.32 -18.00 14.90
C SER A 10 -36.82 -16.80 15.70
N ALA A 11 -36.24 -17.03 16.89
CA ALA A 11 -35.65 -15.96 17.69
C ALA A 11 -34.49 -15.25 16.96
N PHE A 12 -33.60 -16.00 16.31
CA PHE A 12 -32.50 -15.46 15.50
C PHE A 12 -33.01 -14.61 14.34
N HIS A 13 -34.07 -15.04 13.68
CA HIS A 13 -34.66 -14.31 12.57
C HIS A 13 -35.34 -13.00 13.04
N GLU A 14 -36.00 -13.02 14.19
CA GLU A 14 -36.54 -11.81 14.81
C GLU A 14 -35.44 -10.82 15.23
N GLU A 15 -34.38 -11.32 15.89
CA GLU A 15 -33.21 -10.52 16.26
C GLU A 15 -32.59 -9.87 15.02
N PHE A 16 -32.28 -10.67 14.01
CA PHE A 16 -31.72 -10.21 12.74
C PHE A 16 -32.60 -9.15 12.08
N GLY A 17 -33.93 -9.32 12.12
CA GLY A 17 -34.89 -8.36 11.57
C GLY A 17 -34.82 -6.96 12.20
N ARG A 18 -34.49 -6.88 13.50
CA ARG A 18 -34.42 -5.62 14.27
C ARG A 18 -33.11 -4.86 14.10
N LEU A 19 -32.05 -5.53 13.65
CA LEU A 19 -30.75 -4.92 13.45
C LEU A 19 -30.73 -3.96 12.25
N ASP A 20 -29.93 -2.90 12.37
CA ASP A 20 -29.54 -2.08 11.23
C ASP A 20 -28.58 -2.86 10.30
N TYR A 21 -28.22 -2.30 9.15
CA TYR A 21 -27.39 -3.06 8.19
C TYR A 21 -26.02 -3.44 8.77
N GLN A 22 -25.40 -2.55 9.57
CA GLN A 22 -24.09 -2.83 10.17
C GLN A 22 -24.18 -3.97 11.17
N GLY A 23 -25.19 -3.94 12.05
CA GLY A 23 -25.50 -5.03 12.97
C GLY A 23 -25.79 -6.34 12.24
N LYS A 24 -26.53 -6.31 11.13
CA LYS A 24 -26.82 -7.49 10.31
C LYS A 24 -25.56 -8.13 9.75
N VAL A 25 -24.60 -7.36 9.25
CA VAL A 25 -23.33 -7.89 8.72
C VAL A 25 -22.51 -8.55 9.84
N VAL A 26 -22.39 -7.90 10.99
CA VAL A 26 -21.65 -8.43 12.15
C VAL A 26 -22.29 -9.72 12.66
N TRP A 27 -23.62 -9.72 12.80
CA TRP A 27 -24.38 -10.88 13.24
C TRP A 27 -24.26 -12.04 12.24
N PHE A 28 -24.39 -11.76 10.94
CA PHE A 28 -24.28 -12.78 9.89
C PHE A 28 -22.90 -13.43 9.87
N ASP A 29 -21.84 -12.64 10.01
CA ASP A 29 -20.48 -13.17 10.09
C ASP A 29 -20.30 -14.07 11.32
N LYS A 30 -20.79 -13.65 12.48
CA LYS A 30 -20.69 -14.42 13.72
C LYS A 30 -21.38 -15.78 13.60
N GLU A 31 -22.56 -15.84 13.01
CA GLU A 31 -23.36 -17.08 12.97
C GLU A 31 -23.05 -17.96 11.75
N PHE A 32 -22.68 -17.39 10.61
CA PHE A 32 -22.52 -18.13 9.35
C PHE A 32 -21.13 -18.05 8.72
N GLY A 33 -20.28 -17.12 9.18
CA GLY A 33 -19.02 -16.76 8.52
C GLY A 33 -19.24 -15.94 7.25
N ILE A 34 -18.56 -14.80 7.12
CA ILE A 34 -18.69 -13.94 5.94
C ILE A 34 -17.69 -14.29 4.83
N VAL A 35 -16.51 -14.83 5.17
CA VAL A 35 -15.47 -15.20 4.21
C VAL A 35 -15.64 -16.67 3.84
N PRO A 36 -15.98 -17.00 2.58
CA PRO A 36 -16.38 -18.36 2.20
C PRO A 36 -15.20 -19.28 1.85
N PHE A 37 -13.98 -18.75 1.73
CA PHE A 37 -12.79 -19.49 1.33
C PHE A 37 -11.69 -19.35 2.38
N GLU A 38 -10.83 -20.37 2.48
CA GLU A 38 -9.58 -20.26 3.21
C GLU A 38 -8.55 -19.54 2.34
N PHE A 39 -8.27 -18.29 2.68
CA PHE A 39 -7.30 -17.46 1.98
C PHE A 39 -5.88 -17.70 2.49
N PRO A 40 -4.85 -17.60 1.62
CA PRO A 40 -3.47 -17.76 2.06
C PRO A 40 -3.05 -16.69 3.07
N SER A 41 -2.08 -17.05 3.93
CA SER A 41 -1.46 -16.10 4.88
C SER A 41 -0.70 -15.00 4.15
N PHE A 42 -0.49 -13.85 4.82
CA PHE A 42 0.26 -12.74 4.25
C PHE A 42 1.62 -13.16 3.70
N ASP A 43 1.89 -12.75 2.47
CA ASP A 43 3.11 -13.10 1.74
C ASP A 43 3.89 -11.83 1.37
N ILE A 44 4.93 -11.55 2.16
CA ILE A 44 5.74 -10.34 2.00
C ILE A 44 6.47 -10.27 0.66
N GLU A 45 6.77 -11.41 0.05
CA GLU A 45 7.46 -11.48 -1.24
C GLU A 45 6.48 -11.36 -2.41
N ALA A 46 5.18 -11.28 -2.12
CA ALA A 46 4.12 -11.31 -3.11
C ALA A 46 4.29 -12.49 -4.09
N THR A 47 4.74 -13.66 -3.60
CA THR A 47 5.08 -14.81 -4.45
C THR A 47 3.89 -15.35 -5.24
N TRP A 48 2.67 -14.93 -4.91
CA TRP A 48 1.45 -15.35 -5.60
C TRP A 48 1.43 -14.89 -7.05
N PHE A 49 2.20 -13.87 -7.41
CA PHE A 49 2.29 -13.40 -8.78
C PHE A 49 3.41 -14.04 -9.58
N SER A 50 4.47 -14.54 -8.92
CA SER A 50 5.60 -15.22 -9.54
C SER A 50 5.47 -16.75 -9.55
N ASN A 51 4.69 -17.32 -8.62
CA ASN A 51 4.43 -18.74 -8.52
C ASN A 51 3.11 -19.11 -9.20
N GLU A 52 3.19 -19.86 -10.30
CA GLU A 52 2.04 -20.28 -11.11
C GLU A 52 1.00 -21.09 -10.32
N LEU A 53 1.42 -21.95 -9.39
CA LEU A 53 0.51 -22.76 -8.59
C LEU A 53 -0.30 -21.88 -7.63
N LYS A 54 0.36 -20.95 -6.94
CA LYS A 54 -0.32 -20.01 -6.03
C LYS A 54 -1.28 -19.10 -6.80
N LEU A 55 -0.87 -18.62 -7.97
CA LEU A 55 -1.74 -17.82 -8.83
C LEU A 55 -2.96 -18.60 -9.31
N SER A 56 -2.76 -19.84 -9.75
CA SER A 56 -3.84 -20.71 -10.23
C SER A 56 -4.92 -20.91 -9.17
N ASN A 57 -4.52 -21.10 -7.90
CA ASN A 57 -5.45 -21.19 -6.78
C ASN A 57 -6.28 -19.91 -6.60
N LEU A 58 -5.66 -18.72 -6.68
CA LEU A 58 -6.38 -17.44 -6.60
C LEU A 58 -7.34 -17.24 -7.78
N ILE A 59 -6.94 -17.65 -8.98
CA ILE A 59 -7.78 -17.59 -10.17
C ILE A 59 -9.00 -18.52 -10.00
N MET A 60 -8.79 -19.73 -9.47
CA MET A 60 -9.87 -20.67 -9.19
C MET A 60 -10.87 -20.08 -8.17
N MET A 61 -10.39 -19.53 -7.06
CA MET A 61 -11.23 -18.85 -6.07
C MET A 61 -12.00 -17.67 -6.69
N PHE A 62 -11.34 -16.88 -7.54
CA PHE A 62 -11.97 -15.74 -8.21
C PHE A 62 -13.11 -16.17 -9.13
N HIS A 63 -12.92 -17.27 -9.87
CA HIS A 63 -13.98 -17.83 -10.71
C HIS A 63 -15.11 -18.46 -9.90
N GLN A 64 -14.82 -19.10 -8.76
CA GLN A 64 -15.85 -19.60 -7.84
C GLN A 64 -16.67 -18.45 -7.28
N ASP A 65 -16.03 -17.40 -6.78
CA ASP A 65 -16.68 -16.20 -6.26
C ASP A 65 -17.60 -15.54 -7.30
N SER A 66 -17.12 -15.45 -8.54
CA SER A 66 -17.88 -14.85 -9.64
C SER A 66 -19.11 -15.67 -10.05
N ARG A 67 -19.10 -17.00 -9.84
CA ARG A 67 -20.21 -17.90 -10.20
C ARG A 67 -21.28 -17.99 -9.12
N GLU A 68 -20.92 -17.73 -7.87
CA GLU A 68 -21.79 -17.99 -6.73
C GLU A 68 -22.43 -16.70 -6.20
N SER A 69 -23.74 -16.56 -6.46
CA SER A 69 -24.46 -15.32 -6.18
C SER A 69 -24.87 -15.14 -4.71
N ASN A 70 -24.65 -16.14 -3.87
CA ASN A 70 -25.40 -16.32 -2.61
C ASN A 70 -24.53 -16.32 -1.33
N PHE A 71 -23.26 -15.94 -1.36
CA PHE A 71 -22.43 -15.91 -0.13
C PHE A 71 -23.04 -15.04 1.00
N PHE A 72 -23.76 -14.00 0.61
CA PHE A 72 -24.41 -13.05 1.52
C PHE A 72 -25.86 -13.39 1.85
N GLU A 73 -26.33 -14.59 1.47
CA GLU A 73 -27.68 -15.07 1.75
C GLU A 73 -27.61 -16.48 2.36
N LYS A 74 -28.22 -16.68 3.53
CA LYS A 74 -28.47 -18.00 4.11
C LYS A 74 -29.96 -18.26 4.21
N LYS A 75 -30.38 -19.39 3.65
CA LYS A 75 -31.75 -19.90 3.73
C LYS A 75 -31.75 -21.17 4.56
N ILE A 76 -32.53 -21.19 5.63
CA ILE A 76 -32.70 -22.36 6.47
C ILE A 76 -34.16 -22.77 6.43
N LYS A 77 -34.42 -24.01 6.02
CA LYS A 77 -35.77 -24.60 6.00
C LYS A 77 -35.92 -25.52 7.20
N LEU A 78 -36.91 -25.26 8.04
CA LEU A 78 -37.27 -26.09 9.19
C LEU A 78 -38.77 -26.37 9.14
N LYS A 79 -39.13 -27.66 9.07
CA LYS A 79 -40.53 -28.11 8.85
C LYS A 79 -41.09 -27.43 7.59
N GLU A 80 -42.18 -26.68 7.72
CA GLU A 80 -42.83 -25.93 6.63
C GLU A 80 -42.40 -24.46 6.55
N GLN A 81 -41.51 -23.99 7.42
CA GLN A 81 -41.06 -22.59 7.46
C GLN A 81 -39.68 -22.42 6.81
N SER A 82 -39.51 -21.31 6.09
CA SER A 82 -38.25 -20.91 5.46
C SER A 82 -37.79 -19.58 6.02
N PHE A 83 -36.62 -19.59 6.67
CA PHE A 83 -35.98 -18.40 7.23
C PHE A 83 -34.89 -17.93 6.29
N LYS A 84 -34.83 -16.62 6.04
CA LYS A 84 -33.84 -16.02 5.13
C LYS A 84 -33.08 -14.91 5.84
N PHE A 85 -31.76 -15.06 5.92
CA PHE A 85 -30.81 -14.07 6.41
C PHE A 85 -30.04 -13.52 5.22
N ASP A 86 -30.14 -12.22 4.95
CA ASP A 86 -29.62 -11.60 3.73
C ASP A 86 -28.93 -10.29 4.06
N ILE A 87 -27.65 -10.21 3.74
CA ILE A 87 -26.80 -9.02 3.94
C ILE A 87 -26.32 -8.44 2.61
N ARG A 88 -26.97 -8.77 1.48
CA ARG A 88 -26.61 -8.15 0.20
C ARG A 88 -26.82 -6.63 0.26
N PRO A 89 -25.81 -5.84 -0.11
CA PRO A 89 -25.90 -4.38 -0.01
C PRO A 89 -26.81 -3.80 -1.09
N LEU A 90 -27.82 -3.04 -0.68
CA LEU A 90 -28.76 -2.37 -1.58
C LEU A 90 -28.35 -0.92 -1.87
N SER A 91 -27.59 -0.28 -0.98
CA SER A 91 -27.12 1.10 -1.13
C SER A 91 -25.60 1.21 -1.27
N LYS A 92 -25.12 2.37 -1.73
CA LYS A 92 -23.67 2.67 -1.82
C LYS A 92 -23.00 2.61 -0.45
N LEU A 93 -23.64 3.14 0.59
CA LEU A 93 -23.10 3.13 1.96
C LEU A 93 -22.98 1.70 2.50
N GLN A 94 -23.97 0.86 2.23
CA GLN A 94 -23.94 -0.55 2.61
C GLN A 94 -22.83 -1.33 1.90
N ARG A 95 -22.58 -1.04 0.61
CA ARG A 95 -21.44 -1.61 -0.14
C ARG A 95 -20.10 -1.22 0.48
N ILE A 96 -19.91 0.06 0.78
CA ILE A 96 -18.69 0.57 1.42
C ILE A 96 -18.48 -0.14 2.76
N PHE A 97 -19.52 -0.21 3.59
CA PHE A 97 -19.44 -0.86 4.90
C PHE A 97 -19.07 -2.35 4.77
N LEU A 98 -19.76 -3.10 3.89
CA LEU A 98 -19.50 -4.53 3.71
C LEU A 98 -18.07 -4.79 3.21
N ASN A 99 -17.60 -4.02 2.22
CA ASN A 99 -16.23 -4.12 1.73
C ASN A 99 -15.22 -3.83 2.85
N GLN A 100 -15.44 -2.76 3.63
CA GLN A 100 -14.56 -2.41 4.74
C GLN A 100 -14.55 -3.50 5.82
N TYR A 101 -15.70 -4.09 6.12
CA TYR A 101 -15.82 -5.17 7.08
C TYR A 101 -15.00 -6.39 6.66
N ILE A 102 -15.14 -6.82 5.39
CA ILE A 102 -14.38 -7.95 4.84
C ILE A 102 -12.88 -7.62 4.76
N ILE A 103 -12.50 -6.40 4.38
CA ILE A 103 -11.09 -5.97 4.42
C ILE A 103 -10.53 -6.11 5.83
N ASN A 104 -11.26 -5.61 6.83
CA ASN A 104 -10.84 -5.69 8.22
C ASN A 104 -10.66 -7.14 8.67
N LYS A 105 -11.51 -8.08 8.23
CA LYS A 105 -11.31 -9.53 8.46
C LYS A 105 -9.98 -10.03 7.90
N PHE A 106 -9.63 -9.66 6.67
CA PHE A 106 -8.32 -10.02 6.12
C PHE A 106 -7.15 -9.34 6.85
N LEU A 107 -7.38 -8.16 7.42
CA LEU A 107 -6.39 -7.44 8.24
C LEU A 107 -6.28 -8.00 9.67
N GLU A 108 -7.22 -8.82 10.16
CA GLU A 108 -7.08 -9.48 11.48
C GLU A 108 -5.81 -10.36 11.54
N GLY A 109 -5.36 -10.90 10.39
CA GLY A 109 -4.09 -11.61 10.26
C GLY A 109 -2.83 -10.76 10.52
N ARG A 110 -2.98 -9.43 10.65
CA ARG A 110 -1.89 -8.49 10.98
C ARG A 110 -1.21 -8.82 12.31
N ASN A 111 -1.96 -9.26 13.31
CA ASN A 111 -1.39 -9.56 14.63
C ASN A 111 -0.40 -10.72 14.55
N ASN A 112 -0.78 -11.80 13.87
CA ASN A 112 0.09 -12.96 13.65
C ASN A 112 1.37 -12.57 12.89
N LEU A 113 1.23 -11.71 11.86
CA LEU A 113 2.38 -11.17 11.13
C LEU A 113 3.30 -10.36 12.04
N ASN A 114 2.73 -9.44 12.83
CA ASN A 114 3.49 -8.58 13.74
C ASN A 114 4.23 -9.39 14.81
N GLU A 115 3.59 -10.43 15.35
CA GLU A 115 4.21 -11.36 16.30
C GLU A 115 5.39 -12.09 15.65
N GLN A 116 5.19 -12.69 14.48
CA GLN A 116 6.25 -13.39 13.74
C GLN A 116 7.45 -12.47 13.51
N ILE A 117 7.21 -11.25 13.04
CA ILE A 117 8.26 -10.29 12.70
C ILE A 117 8.97 -9.78 13.96
N THR A 118 8.23 -9.59 15.05
CA THR A 118 8.82 -9.20 16.33
C THR A 118 9.70 -10.32 16.89
N GLN A 119 9.29 -11.57 16.74
CA GLN A 119 10.07 -12.73 17.12
C GLN A 119 11.35 -12.85 16.26
N GLU A 120 11.23 -12.75 14.93
CA GLU A 120 12.38 -12.73 14.00
C GLU A 120 13.37 -11.60 14.34
N TYR A 121 12.86 -10.39 14.64
CA TYR A 121 13.67 -9.25 15.02
C TYR A 121 14.39 -9.45 16.35
N THR A 122 13.70 -10.02 17.34
CA THR A 122 14.27 -10.25 18.69
C THR A 122 15.34 -11.33 18.67
N ASN A 123 15.15 -12.37 17.85
CA ASN A 123 16.10 -13.47 17.69
C ASN A 123 17.28 -13.11 16.78
N SER A 124 17.24 -11.98 16.07
CA SER A 124 18.33 -11.55 15.19
C SER A 124 19.53 -11.07 16.00
N ALA A 125 20.70 -11.69 15.73
CA ALA A 125 21.98 -11.27 16.28
C ALA A 125 22.34 -9.81 15.91
N ASN A 126 21.87 -9.31 14.76
CA ASN A 126 22.07 -7.94 14.33
C ASN A 126 20.75 -7.32 13.88
N LYS A 127 20.13 -6.58 14.80
CA LYS A 127 18.86 -5.87 14.61
C LYS A 127 18.90 -4.89 13.44
N PHE A 128 20.00 -4.18 13.25
CA PHE A 128 20.15 -3.20 12.17
C PHE A 128 20.17 -3.89 10.80
N LYS A 129 21.03 -4.92 10.63
CA LYS A 129 21.08 -5.70 9.39
C LYS A 129 19.77 -6.41 9.06
N PHE A 130 19.04 -6.88 10.09
CA PHE A 130 17.71 -7.44 9.89
C PHE A 130 16.75 -6.41 9.29
N LEU A 131 16.71 -5.20 9.85
CA LEU A 131 15.84 -4.14 9.36
C LEU A 131 16.24 -3.72 7.94
N GLU A 132 17.54 -3.53 7.65
CA GLU A 132 18.02 -3.22 6.29
C GLU A 132 17.63 -4.29 5.27
N ALA A 133 17.88 -5.57 5.57
CA ALA A 133 17.54 -6.66 4.65
C ALA A 133 16.04 -6.72 4.38
N ARG A 134 15.22 -6.42 5.40
CA ARG A 134 13.76 -6.42 5.27
C ARG A 134 13.25 -5.23 4.45
N VAL A 135 13.83 -4.04 4.63
CA VAL A 135 13.58 -2.89 3.74
C VAL A 135 13.99 -3.25 2.31
N TYR A 136 15.20 -3.77 2.09
CA TYR A 136 15.64 -4.12 0.74
C TYR A 136 14.67 -5.10 0.03
N LYS A 137 14.22 -6.12 0.76
CA LYS A 137 13.29 -7.13 0.25
C LYS A 137 11.95 -6.54 -0.17
N LEU A 138 11.35 -5.73 0.70
CA LEU A 138 10.10 -5.05 0.39
C LEU A 138 10.26 -4.04 -0.77
N ALA A 139 11.41 -3.38 -0.89
CA ALA A 139 11.70 -2.42 -1.95
C ALA A 139 11.73 -3.14 -3.30
N THR A 140 12.34 -4.31 -3.30
CA THR A 140 12.43 -5.20 -4.46
C THR A 140 11.04 -5.60 -4.96
N VAL A 141 10.12 -5.92 -4.06
CA VAL A 141 8.73 -6.24 -4.41
C VAL A 141 8.03 -5.06 -5.08
N ILE A 142 8.11 -3.86 -4.48
CA ILE A 142 7.49 -2.65 -5.04
C ILE A 142 8.09 -2.30 -6.41
N ASN A 143 9.41 -2.34 -6.53
CA ASN A 143 10.10 -2.07 -7.80
C ASN A 143 9.71 -3.10 -8.88
N TRP A 144 9.61 -4.38 -8.51
CA TRP A 144 9.16 -5.44 -9.40
C TRP A 144 7.71 -5.21 -9.86
N VAL A 145 6.81 -4.80 -8.96
CA VAL A 145 5.42 -4.44 -9.31
C VAL A 145 5.40 -3.33 -10.36
N ASN A 146 6.14 -2.24 -10.13
CA ASN A 146 6.21 -1.10 -11.05
C ASN A 146 6.76 -1.50 -12.42
N HIS A 147 7.90 -2.19 -12.44
CA HIS A 147 8.50 -2.67 -13.69
C HIS A 147 7.57 -3.63 -14.46
N THR A 148 6.77 -4.43 -13.75
CA THR A 148 5.82 -5.36 -14.37
C THR A 148 4.68 -4.61 -15.09
N PHE A 149 4.25 -3.46 -14.57
CA PHE A 149 3.27 -2.61 -15.26
C PHE A 149 3.84 -1.95 -16.52
N ASP A 150 5.10 -1.52 -16.48
CA ASP A 150 5.75 -0.84 -17.62
C ASP A 150 6.04 -1.80 -18.79
N SER A 151 6.30 -3.07 -18.49
CA SER A 151 6.74 -4.09 -19.46
C SER A 151 5.60 -4.85 -20.16
N HIS A 152 4.37 -4.85 -19.61
CA HIS A 152 3.27 -5.67 -20.13
C HIS A 152 2.01 -4.85 -20.42
N THR A 153 1.68 -4.70 -21.71
CA THR A 153 0.51 -3.91 -22.19
C THR A 153 -0.78 -4.73 -22.37
N LYS A 154 -0.73 -6.07 -22.29
CA LYS A 154 -1.92 -6.93 -22.41
C LYS A 154 -2.58 -7.16 -21.04
N VAL A 155 -3.92 -7.06 -20.97
CA VAL A 155 -4.74 -7.22 -19.76
C VAL A 155 -4.83 -8.70 -19.35
N ALA A 156 -3.73 -9.31 -18.89
CA ALA A 156 -3.77 -10.62 -18.26
C ALA A 156 -4.38 -10.52 -16.85
N LEU A 157 -5.15 -11.54 -16.42
CA LEU A 157 -5.76 -11.57 -15.09
C LEU A 157 -4.73 -11.38 -13.96
N ARG A 158 -3.50 -11.89 -14.16
CA ARG A 158 -2.34 -11.61 -13.29
C ARG A 158 -2.12 -10.12 -13.06
N LEU A 159 -2.11 -9.31 -14.12
CA LEU A 159 -1.88 -7.86 -14.04
C LEU A 159 -3.05 -7.15 -13.37
N GLN A 160 -4.29 -7.64 -13.57
CA GLN A 160 -5.44 -7.11 -12.84
C GLN A 160 -5.30 -7.35 -11.33
N PHE A 161 -4.93 -8.56 -10.92
CA PHE A 161 -4.69 -8.88 -9.52
C PHE A 161 -3.53 -8.07 -8.93
N LEU A 162 -2.44 -7.94 -9.67
CA LEU A 162 -1.29 -7.12 -9.27
C LEU A 162 -1.68 -5.64 -9.12
N ARG A 163 -2.53 -5.12 -10.01
CA ARG A 163 -3.05 -3.75 -9.92
C ARG A 163 -3.91 -3.54 -8.69
N ILE A 164 -4.73 -4.51 -8.31
CA ILE A 164 -5.55 -4.42 -7.09
C ILE A 164 -4.67 -4.40 -5.84
N PHE A 165 -3.66 -5.27 -5.79
CA PHE A 165 -2.64 -5.26 -4.75
C PHE A 165 -1.93 -3.90 -4.65
N HIS A 166 -1.44 -3.38 -5.78
CA HIS A 166 -0.78 -2.09 -5.83
C HIS A 166 -1.69 -0.92 -5.41
N ASN A 167 -2.97 -0.96 -5.80
CA ASN A 167 -3.94 0.04 -5.36
C ASN A 167 -4.14 0.02 -3.84
N GLY A 168 -4.11 -1.16 -3.20
CA GLY A 168 -4.13 -1.29 -1.75
C GLY A 168 -2.90 -0.62 -1.12
N PHE A 169 -1.71 -0.92 -1.65
CA PHE A 169 -0.47 -0.28 -1.22
C PHE A 169 -0.56 1.26 -1.30
N LEU A 170 -0.96 1.80 -2.45
CA LEU A 170 -1.11 3.24 -2.66
C LEU A 170 -2.20 3.87 -1.78
N ALA A 171 -3.27 3.13 -1.48
CA ALA A 171 -4.34 3.64 -0.64
C ALA A 171 -3.86 3.90 0.79
N PHE A 172 -3.02 3.02 1.35
CA PHE A 172 -2.38 3.26 2.64
C PHE A 172 -1.43 4.47 2.58
N THR A 173 -0.54 4.53 1.57
CA THR A 173 0.46 5.60 1.47
C THR A 173 -0.16 6.99 1.28
N HIS A 174 -1.31 7.08 0.62
CA HIS A 174 -2.02 8.34 0.39
C HIS A 174 -3.13 8.64 1.41
N GLY A 175 -3.38 7.77 2.40
CA GLY A 175 -4.45 7.95 3.40
C GLY A 175 -5.87 7.77 2.86
N ASN A 176 -6.04 6.98 1.79
CA ASN A 176 -7.30 6.72 1.09
C ASN A 176 -7.79 5.27 1.29
N ASP A 177 -7.37 4.59 2.35
CA ASP A 177 -7.64 3.18 2.65
C ASP A 177 -9.14 2.85 2.87
N LYS A 178 -9.99 3.87 3.09
CA LYS A 178 -11.39 3.72 3.54
C LYS A 178 -12.48 3.76 2.47
N MET A 179 -12.18 3.85 1.17
CA MET A 179 -13.21 4.15 0.15
C MET A 179 -13.24 3.21 -1.08
N ILE A 180 -13.48 1.91 -0.86
CA ILE A 180 -13.90 1.02 -1.96
C ILE A 180 -15.41 1.13 -2.17
N THR A 181 -15.82 1.95 -3.14
CA THR A 181 -17.23 2.26 -3.41
C THR A 181 -17.96 1.25 -4.30
N ILE A 182 -17.20 0.41 -5.01
CA ILE A 182 -17.71 -0.61 -5.94
C ILE A 182 -17.72 -1.96 -5.23
N ARG A 183 -18.73 -2.81 -5.51
CA ARG A 183 -18.72 -4.20 -5.02
C ARG A 183 -17.49 -4.91 -5.59
N ARG A 184 -16.69 -5.50 -4.72
CA ARG A 184 -15.50 -6.28 -5.10
C ARG A 184 -15.71 -7.73 -4.73
N ASN A 185 -15.06 -8.60 -5.49
CA ASN A 185 -14.94 -10.02 -5.18
C ASN A 185 -14.03 -10.20 -3.95
N PHE A 186 -14.21 -11.28 -3.18
CA PHE A 186 -13.40 -11.60 -2.02
C PHE A 186 -11.91 -11.68 -2.36
N VAL A 187 -11.55 -12.26 -3.51
CA VAL A 187 -10.16 -12.30 -3.98
C VAL A 187 -9.59 -10.90 -4.21
N GLU A 188 -10.39 -9.98 -4.75
CA GLU A 188 -9.95 -8.60 -4.95
C GLU A 188 -9.78 -7.86 -3.61
N LEU A 189 -10.73 -8.02 -2.69
CA LEU A 189 -10.66 -7.44 -1.35
C LEU A 189 -9.45 -7.99 -0.58
N PHE A 190 -9.20 -9.29 -0.72
CA PHE A 190 -8.04 -9.94 -0.15
C PHE A 190 -6.72 -9.37 -0.70
N LEU A 191 -6.55 -9.33 -2.01
CA LEU A 191 -5.35 -8.76 -2.66
C LEU A 191 -5.14 -7.29 -2.28
N TYR A 192 -6.23 -6.52 -2.19
CA TYR A 192 -6.18 -5.14 -1.71
C TYR A 192 -5.68 -5.07 -0.26
N SER A 193 -6.20 -5.91 0.64
CA SER A 193 -5.73 -6.00 2.03
C SER A 193 -4.26 -6.39 2.12
N GLN A 194 -3.76 -7.25 1.24
CA GLN A 194 -2.32 -7.58 1.19
C GLN A 194 -1.47 -6.36 0.84
N GLY A 195 -1.94 -5.52 -0.09
CA GLY A 195 -1.29 -4.26 -0.41
C GLY A 195 -1.22 -3.31 0.79
N LEU A 196 -2.33 -3.19 1.54
CA LEU A 196 -2.37 -2.41 2.78
C LEU A 196 -1.36 -2.92 3.82
N LEU A 197 -1.33 -4.23 4.06
CA LEU A 197 -0.41 -4.86 5.02
C LEU A 197 1.06 -4.65 4.62
N LEU A 198 1.39 -4.73 3.33
CA LEU A 198 2.73 -4.47 2.83
C LEU A 198 3.16 -3.02 3.14
N ALA A 199 2.28 -2.06 2.85
CA ALA A 199 2.57 -0.63 3.03
C ALA A 199 2.72 -0.26 4.51
N GLU A 200 1.86 -0.80 5.36
CA GLU A 200 1.93 -0.64 6.81
C GLU A 200 3.23 -1.22 7.37
N HIS A 201 3.54 -2.45 6.99
CA HIS A 201 4.75 -3.13 7.43
C HIS A 201 6.03 -2.41 6.96
N TRP A 202 6.03 -1.92 5.73
CA TRP A 202 7.09 -1.06 5.20
C TRP A 202 7.29 0.19 6.05
N ALA A 203 6.22 0.93 6.33
CA ALA A 203 6.28 2.15 7.13
C ALA A 203 6.79 1.88 8.56
N ASP A 204 6.38 0.77 9.17
CA ASP A 204 6.80 0.38 10.51
C ASP A 204 8.28 -0.01 10.58
N ILE A 205 8.79 -0.74 9.59
CA ILE A 205 10.23 -1.05 9.51
C ILE A 205 11.04 0.22 9.29
N GLN A 206 10.62 1.10 8.38
CA GLN A 206 11.34 2.35 8.13
C GLN A 206 11.47 3.18 9.42
N LYS A 207 10.37 3.33 10.16
CA LYS A 207 10.38 3.99 11.48
C LYS A 207 11.31 3.30 12.48
N LYS A 208 11.33 1.96 12.52
CA LYS A 208 12.24 1.19 13.40
C LYS A 208 13.70 1.36 13.00
N LEU A 209 14.00 1.37 11.70
CA LEU A 209 15.35 1.57 11.16
C LEU A 209 15.85 2.98 11.48
N GLU A 210 15.02 4.01 11.28
CA GLU A 210 15.33 5.39 11.62
C GLU A 210 15.67 5.58 13.10
N LYS A 211 14.96 4.88 13.99
CA LYS A 211 15.23 4.89 15.44
C LYS A 211 16.49 4.11 15.83
N THR A 212 16.85 3.09 15.06
CA THR A 212 18.02 2.22 15.33
C THR A 212 19.30 2.82 14.77
N LEU A 213 19.21 3.71 13.78
CA LEU A 213 20.34 4.53 13.37
C LEU A 213 20.86 5.29 14.60
N PRO A 214 22.17 5.28 14.87
CA PRO A 214 22.72 6.11 15.94
C PRO A 214 22.21 7.53 15.73
N LYS A 215 21.67 8.17 16.79
CA LYS A 215 21.26 9.58 16.77
C LYS A 215 22.33 10.32 15.99
N LYS A 216 22.01 10.72 14.76
CA LYS A 216 22.99 11.34 13.85
C LYS A 216 23.58 12.48 14.65
N SER A 217 24.83 12.34 15.08
CA SER A 217 25.63 13.40 15.68
C SER A 217 25.49 14.61 14.77
N ASP A 218 24.71 15.61 15.19
CA ASP A 218 24.45 16.88 14.50
C ASP A 218 24.82 16.89 13.01
N ARG A 219 24.24 15.98 12.20
CA ARG A 219 24.28 16.15 10.76
C ARG A 219 23.31 17.29 10.53
N LYS A 220 23.83 18.53 10.55
CA LYS A 220 23.12 19.72 10.12
C LYS A 220 22.39 19.32 8.84
N ASN A 221 21.08 19.11 8.93
CA ASN A 221 20.28 18.78 7.77
C ASN A 221 20.52 19.93 6.80
N LEU A 222 21.17 19.64 5.68
CA LEU A 222 21.37 20.63 4.64
C LEU A 222 19.97 21.11 4.27
N SER A 223 19.77 22.43 4.25
CA SER A 223 18.48 22.99 3.87
C SER A 223 18.14 22.53 2.45
N LEU A 224 16.83 22.38 2.17
CA LEU A 224 16.36 21.99 0.84
C LEU A 224 17.02 22.79 -0.30
N PRO A 225 17.19 24.13 -0.21
CA PRO A 225 17.92 24.90 -1.22
C PRO A 225 19.36 24.41 -1.41
N LEU A 226 20.08 24.13 -0.32
CA LEU A 226 21.47 23.69 -0.38
C LEU A 226 21.61 22.28 -0.99
N LYS A 227 20.64 21.39 -0.71
CA LYS A 227 20.58 20.08 -1.36
C LYS A 227 20.37 20.21 -2.87
N ILE A 228 19.46 21.07 -3.31
CA ILE A 228 19.16 21.30 -4.73
C ILE A 228 20.37 21.92 -5.45
N VAL A 229 21.03 22.90 -4.84
CA VAL A 229 22.25 23.50 -5.40
C VAL A 229 23.36 22.46 -5.52
N LEU A 230 23.58 21.62 -4.52
CA LEU A 230 24.57 20.54 -4.60
C LEU A 230 24.25 19.56 -5.74
N LEU A 231 22.99 19.18 -5.92
CA LEU A 231 22.58 18.32 -7.05
C LEU A 231 22.83 18.98 -8.40
N LYS A 232 22.71 20.31 -8.49
CA LYS A 232 23.05 21.08 -9.68
C LYS A 232 24.56 21.11 -9.92
N GLU A 233 25.35 21.47 -8.91
CA GLU A 233 26.81 21.56 -9.03
C GLU A 233 27.45 20.21 -9.34
N LEU A 234 26.85 19.11 -8.87
CA LEU A 234 27.26 17.74 -9.22
C LEU A 234 26.78 17.28 -10.61
N GLY A 235 26.07 18.13 -11.36
CA GLY A 235 25.56 17.85 -12.70
C GLY A 235 24.40 16.84 -12.74
N ILE A 236 23.83 16.47 -11.60
CA ILE A 236 22.75 15.47 -11.50
C ILE A 236 21.46 16.02 -12.12
N ILE A 237 21.14 17.30 -11.87
CA ILE A 237 19.94 17.93 -12.42
C ILE A 237 20.01 18.00 -13.95
N GLU A 238 21.17 18.38 -14.50
CA GLU A 238 21.44 18.48 -15.93
C GLU A 238 21.38 17.10 -16.60
N LEU A 239 22.00 16.09 -15.98
CA LEU A 239 21.94 14.69 -16.45
C LEU A 239 20.51 14.18 -16.52
N LEU A 240 19.71 14.44 -15.48
CA LEU A 240 18.30 14.03 -15.45
C LEU A 240 17.48 14.79 -16.50
N LYS A 241 17.67 16.11 -16.64
CA LYS A 241 17.01 16.92 -17.68
C LYS A 241 17.31 16.38 -19.09
N ALA A 242 18.56 16.02 -19.38
CA ALA A 242 18.95 15.44 -20.66
C ALA A 242 18.18 14.14 -20.94
N LYS A 243 18.15 13.21 -19.97
CA LYS A 243 17.39 11.96 -20.08
C LYS A 243 15.89 12.17 -20.26
N PHE A 244 15.28 13.12 -19.54
CA PHE A 244 13.85 13.40 -19.67
C PHE A 244 13.50 14.05 -21.02
N LYS A 245 14.39 14.88 -21.56
CA LYS A 245 14.23 15.50 -22.88
C LYS A 245 14.35 14.47 -24.01
N GLU A 246 15.29 13.53 -23.89
CA GLU A 246 15.43 12.39 -24.80
C GLU A 246 14.16 11.51 -24.81
N ASN A 247 13.55 11.31 -23.64
CA ASN A 247 12.37 10.46 -23.47
C ASN A 247 11.02 11.18 -23.72
N ARG A 248 11.02 12.46 -24.12
CA ARG A 248 9.80 13.29 -24.40
C ARG A 248 8.72 13.20 -23.31
N VAL A 249 9.11 13.31 -22.03
CA VAL A 249 8.17 13.26 -20.91
C VAL A 249 7.44 14.61 -20.77
N ASP A 250 6.13 14.62 -21.01
CA ASP A 250 5.27 15.78 -20.74
C ASP A 250 5.21 16.07 -19.24
N GLY A 251 5.37 17.34 -18.84
CA GLY A 251 5.39 17.72 -17.42
C GLY A 251 6.67 17.30 -16.68
N PHE A 252 7.81 17.17 -17.37
CA PHE A 252 9.08 16.67 -16.82
C PHE A 252 9.55 17.36 -15.52
N HIS A 253 9.16 18.62 -15.27
CA HIS A 253 9.48 19.31 -14.03
C HIS A 253 8.89 18.62 -12.80
N ASN A 254 7.69 18.02 -12.92
CA ASN A 254 7.08 17.24 -11.83
C ASN A 254 7.84 15.93 -11.62
N SER A 255 8.09 15.16 -12.68
CA SER A 255 8.85 13.91 -12.57
C SER A 255 10.28 14.13 -12.05
N LEU A 256 10.90 15.26 -12.41
CA LEU A 256 12.20 15.67 -11.89
C LEU A 256 12.11 16.05 -10.40
N ALA A 257 11.06 16.74 -9.98
CA ALA A 257 10.84 17.08 -8.58
C ALA A 257 10.57 15.83 -7.72
N ASP A 258 9.81 14.86 -8.22
CA ASP A 258 9.60 13.56 -7.57
C ASP A 258 10.95 12.83 -7.37
N LEU A 259 11.79 12.84 -8.41
CA LEU A 259 13.11 12.19 -8.34
C LEU A 259 14.06 12.93 -7.39
N ILE A 260 13.99 14.26 -7.33
CA ILE A 260 14.78 15.05 -6.39
C ILE A 260 14.29 14.83 -4.96
N CYS A 261 12.98 14.77 -4.70
CA CYS A 261 12.43 14.37 -3.39
C CYS A 261 12.99 13.02 -2.96
N LEU A 262 13.03 12.05 -3.89
CA LEU A 262 13.57 10.72 -3.66
C LEU A 262 15.08 10.75 -3.32
N ILE A 263 15.90 11.41 -4.14
CA ILE A 263 17.36 11.50 -3.95
C ILE A 263 17.71 12.23 -2.65
N THR A 264 16.97 13.28 -2.31
CA THR A 264 17.24 14.13 -1.14
C THR A 264 16.56 13.64 0.14
N SER A 265 15.76 12.58 0.04
CA SER A 265 14.87 12.07 1.10
C SER A 265 13.97 13.17 1.68
N GLU A 266 13.50 14.07 0.82
CA GLU A 266 12.60 15.16 1.19
C GLU A 266 11.15 14.72 1.14
N SER A 267 10.32 15.33 1.98
CA SER A 267 8.90 15.02 2.05
C SER A 267 8.22 15.35 0.71
N PRO A 268 7.27 14.52 0.22
CA PRO A 268 6.43 14.85 -0.93
C PRO A 268 5.69 16.19 -0.79
N LYS A 269 5.51 16.70 0.44
CA LYS A 269 4.94 18.04 0.70
C LYS A 269 5.82 19.18 0.17
N ASN A 270 7.12 18.95 -0.03
CA ASN A 270 8.09 19.92 -0.55
C ASN A 270 8.15 19.90 -2.08
N HIS A 271 7.37 19.05 -2.75
CA HIS A 271 7.36 18.87 -4.21
C HIS A 271 7.17 20.19 -4.96
N GLN A 272 6.16 20.97 -4.60
CA GLN A 272 5.86 22.24 -5.26
C GLN A 272 7.03 23.23 -5.15
N SER A 273 7.64 23.33 -3.97
CA SER A 273 8.82 24.18 -3.77
C SER A 273 10.00 23.70 -4.62
N ILE A 274 10.20 22.39 -4.77
CA ILE A 274 11.25 21.82 -5.63
C ILE A 274 10.97 22.12 -7.12
N VAL A 275 9.72 22.03 -7.57
CA VAL A 275 9.31 22.43 -8.93
C VAL A 275 9.66 23.91 -9.18
N GLU A 276 9.34 24.78 -8.23
CA GLU A 276 9.68 26.21 -8.30
C GLU A 276 11.19 26.44 -8.37
N PHE A 277 11.98 25.73 -7.56
CA PHE A 277 13.45 25.78 -7.60
C PHE A 277 14.01 25.32 -8.95
N ILE A 278 13.56 24.18 -9.48
CA ILE A 278 14.00 23.66 -10.79
C ILE A 278 13.68 24.67 -11.89
N THR A 279 12.48 25.27 -11.84
CA THR A 279 11.98 26.22 -12.84
C THR A 279 12.78 27.51 -12.81
N ALA A 280 13.05 28.05 -11.62
CA ALA A 280 13.90 29.23 -11.42
C ALA A 280 15.35 29.01 -11.90
N LEU A 281 15.88 27.79 -11.74
CA LEU A 281 17.20 27.43 -12.25
C LEU A 281 17.26 27.34 -13.78
N SER A 282 16.14 27.14 -14.48
CA SER A 282 16.06 27.14 -15.95
C SER A 282 15.84 28.52 -16.57
N THR A 283 15.22 29.47 -15.86
CA THR A 283 14.92 30.81 -16.39
C THR A 283 16.03 31.83 -16.15
N GLY A 284 17.10 31.47 -15.43
CA GLY A 284 18.24 32.36 -15.18
C GLY A 284 17.95 33.57 -14.28
N THR A 285 16.75 33.63 -13.67
CA THR A 285 16.27 34.78 -12.88
C THR A 285 16.72 34.74 -11.41
N SER A 286 17.71 33.92 -11.05
CA SER A 286 18.06 33.68 -9.66
C SER A 286 19.30 34.46 -9.21
N SER A 287 19.17 35.78 -9.15
CA SER A 287 20.08 36.61 -8.35
C SER A 287 19.96 36.33 -6.85
N ASP A 288 18.84 35.72 -6.42
CA ASP A 288 18.50 35.61 -4.99
C ASP A 288 18.85 34.25 -4.36
N LEU A 289 19.13 33.20 -5.15
CA LEU A 289 19.50 31.87 -4.60
C LEU A 289 21.00 31.58 -4.64
N LEU A 290 21.74 32.29 -5.49
CA LEU A 290 23.20 32.22 -5.62
C LEU A 290 23.84 33.46 -5.00
N THR A 291 23.53 33.74 -3.73
CA THR A 291 24.30 34.75 -3.00
C THR A 291 25.77 34.31 -3.00
N VAL A 292 26.68 35.28 -3.15
CA VAL A 292 28.14 35.04 -3.12
C VAL A 292 28.55 34.26 -1.86
N GLU A 293 27.79 34.44 -0.77
CA GLU A 293 27.93 33.72 0.50
C GLU A 293 27.60 32.23 0.39
N ASN A 294 26.51 31.86 -0.30
CA ASN A 294 26.16 30.45 -0.51
C ASN A 294 27.22 29.74 -1.37
N ILE A 295 27.70 30.39 -2.44
CA ILE A 295 28.77 29.87 -3.30
C ILE A 295 30.08 29.70 -2.51
N ARG A 296 30.46 30.70 -1.71
CA ARG A 296 31.66 30.63 -0.86
C ARG A 296 31.55 29.55 0.21
N MET A 297 30.37 29.37 0.82
CA MET A 297 30.12 28.31 1.79
C MET A 297 30.22 26.92 1.15
N ILE A 298 29.69 26.74 -0.07
CA ILE A 298 29.78 25.49 -0.83
C ILE A 298 31.23 25.19 -1.21
N LYS A 299 31.96 26.19 -1.71
CA LYS A 299 33.37 26.03 -2.08
C LYS A 299 34.23 25.63 -0.88
N ASN A 300 34.08 26.30 0.25
CA ASN A 300 34.78 25.96 1.48
C ASN A 300 34.42 24.55 1.99
N LYS A 301 33.17 24.11 1.79
CA LYS A 301 32.72 22.76 2.15
C LYS A 301 33.30 21.70 1.22
N LEU A 302 33.37 21.96 -0.08
CA LEU A 302 33.97 21.04 -1.07
C LEU A 302 35.48 20.91 -0.87
N GLU A 303 36.16 22.03 -0.58
CA GLU A 303 37.59 22.07 -0.22
C GLU A 303 37.86 21.27 1.07
N GLN A 304 36.98 21.34 2.08
CA GLN A 304 37.07 20.53 3.31
C GLN A 304 37.03 19.02 3.06
N PHE A 305 36.41 18.57 1.97
CA PHE A 305 36.31 17.16 1.60
C PHE A 305 37.26 16.76 0.47
N GLN A 306 38.17 17.65 0.04
CA GLN A 306 39.07 17.44 -1.10
C GLN A 306 38.34 17.13 -2.43
N LEU A 307 37.15 17.70 -2.61
CA LEU A 307 36.32 17.51 -3.80
C LEU A 307 36.34 18.72 -4.75
N SER A 308 37.19 19.71 -4.46
CA SER A 308 37.41 20.92 -5.27
C SER A 308 38.67 20.81 -6.12
#